data_AF-A0A2V5XCJ3-F1
#
_entry.id   AF-A0A2V5XCJ3-F1
#
_cell.length_a   1.000
_cell.length_b   1.000
_cell.length_c   1.000
_cell.angle_alpha   90.00
_cell.angle_beta   90.00
_cell.angle_gamma   90.00
#
_symmetry.space_group_name_H-M   'P 1'
#
loop_
_entity.id
_entity.type
_entity.pdbx_description
1 polymer ?
#
loop_
_entity_poly.entity_id
_entity_poly.type
_entity_poly.pdbx_seq_one_letter_code
_entity_poly.pdbx_strand_id
1 'polypeptide(L)'
;MLPRDIHSVRSDFARVIARKFDHGRFLVIGVGESEKLERQFGELGREAVITDSGVGGATTLPQGEPAHFEVAVWFYSAEEGDDDRICKELSRCANCIILVPGAGASIANRRSQLVRCFRRFGLLPDYECDLSKLDPGAILIRRQPSETGETLIPAVETAFARLTTRLSSLERMLRTRISELEAAD
;
A
#
# COMPACT_ATOMS: atom_id res chain seq x y z
N MET A 1 -22.79 15.19 9.24
CA MET A 1 -22.03 14.15 8.50
C MET A 1 -21.34 14.86 7.34
N LEU A 2 -20.03 15.07 7.43
CA LEU A 2 -19.26 15.62 6.31
C LEU A 2 -19.03 14.50 5.26
N PRO A 3 -18.98 14.82 3.97
CA PRO A 3 -18.68 13.82 2.95
C PRO A 3 -17.29 13.25 3.23
N ARG A 4 -17.16 11.91 3.27
CA ARG A 4 -15.84 11.28 3.19
C ARG A 4 -15.25 11.71 1.86
N ASP A 5 -14.16 12.48 1.87
CA ASP A 5 -13.42 12.77 0.65
C ASP A 5 -13.06 11.43 0.02
N ILE A 6 -13.64 11.16 -1.16
CA ILE A 6 -13.44 9.90 -1.84
C ILE A 6 -12.07 10.02 -2.50
N HIS A 7 -11.11 9.22 -2.03
CA HIS A 7 -9.85 9.07 -2.74
C HIS A 7 -10.18 8.49 -4.12
N SER A 8 -10.16 9.32 -5.17
CA SER A 8 -10.44 8.82 -6.50
C SER A 8 -9.32 7.89 -6.92
N VAL A 9 -9.67 6.68 -7.33
CA VAL A 9 -8.68 5.70 -7.74
C VAL A 9 -8.26 6.01 -9.17
N ARG A 10 -6.94 5.97 -9.41
CA ARG A 10 -6.40 6.24 -10.74
C ARG A 10 -6.99 5.27 -11.77
N SER A 11 -7.18 5.76 -12.99
CA SER A 11 -7.72 4.98 -14.11
C SER A 11 -6.78 3.87 -14.58
N ASP A 12 -5.50 3.94 -14.22
CA ASP A 12 -4.46 2.96 -14.55
C ASP A 12 -4.09 2.03 -13.38
N PHE A 13 -4.82 2.09 -12.27
CA PHE A 13 -4.50 1.36 -11.04
C PHE A 13 -4.33 -0.15 -11.27
N ALA A 14 -5.32 -0.82 -11.86
CA ALA A 14 -5.26 -2.27 -12.07
C ALA A 14 -4.11 -2.64 -13.01
N ARG A 15 -3.78 -1.78 -13.98
CA ARG A 15 -2.68 -1.98 -14.92
C ARG A 15 -1.32 -1.90 -14.23
N VAL A 16 -1.14 -0.93 -13.32
CA VAL A 16 0.11 -0.78 -12.55
C VAL A 16 0.32 -2.00 -11.66
N ILE A 17 -0.72 -2.47 -10.98
CA ILE A 17 -0.63 -3.65 -10.10
C ILE A 17 -0.42 -4.93 -10.92
N ALA A 18 -1.21 -5.17 -11.96
CA ALA A 18 -1.11 -6.39 -12.77
C ALA A 18 0.23 -6.51 -13.54
N ARG A 19 0.93 -5.39 -13.78
CA ARG A 19 2.30 -5.41 -14.32
C ARG A 19 3.35 -5.75 -13.28
N LYS A 20 3.07 -5.48 -12.00
CA LYS A 20 4.00 -5.68 -10.91
C LYS A 20 3.83 -7.05 -10.25
N PHE A 21 2.62 -7.60 -10.31
CA PHE A 21 2.27 -8.90 -9.78
C PHE A 21 1.72 -9.73 -10.94
N ASP A 22 2.57 -10.62 -11.47
CA ASP A 22 2.38 -11.31 -12.76
C ASP A 22 1.05 -12.09 -12.85
N HIS A 23 0.69 -12.82 -11.80
CA HIS A 23 -0.51 -13.66 -11.75
C HIS A 23 -1.10 -13.71 -10.34
N GLY A 24 -2.43 -13.78 -10.24
CA GLY A 24 -3.09 -13.97 -8.96
C GLY A 24 -4.48 -13.38 -8.88
N ARG A 25 -5.22 -13.82 -7.87
CA ARG A 25 -6.48 -13.23 -7.46
C ARG A 25 -6.21 -12.02 -6.57
N PHE A 26 -6.87 -10.90 -6.87
CA PHE A 26 -6.70 -9.64 -6.14
C PHE A 26 -7.86 -9.43 -5.17
N LEU A 27 -7.56 -8.84 -4.01
CA LEU A 27 -8.54 -8.32 -3.07
C LEU A 27 -8.30 -6.81 -2.92
N VAL A 28 -9.33 -5.98 -3.03
CA VAL A 28 -9.22 -4.53 -2.81
C VAL A 28 -10.23 -4.09 -1.76
N ILE A 29 -9.75 -3.41 -0.72
CA ILE A 29 -10.55 -3.00 0.45
C ILE A 29 -10.48 -1.49 0.63
N GLY A 30 -11.61 -0.88 1.00
CA GLY A 30 -11.66 0.50 1.50
C GLY A 30 -11.77 1.56 0.42
N VAL A 31 -12.27 1.19 -0.76
CA VAL A 31 -12.49 2.12 -1.88
C VAL A 31 -13.99 2.30 -2.12
N GLY A 32 -14.44 3.55 -2.30
CA GLY A 32 -15.83 3.87 -2.65
C GLY A 32 -16.17 3.77 -4.15
N GLU A 33 -15.21 3.37 -5.01
CA GLU A 33 -15.34 3.31 -6.48
C GLU A 33 -15.26 1.85 -7.00
N SER A 34 -15.98 0.93 -6.35
CA SER A 34 -15.88 -0.51 -6.61
C SER A 34 -16.13 -0.89 -8.08
N GLU A 35 -17.19 -0.37 -8.69
CA GLU A 35 -17.55 -0.68 -10.10
C GLU A 35 -16.44 -0.29 -11.09
N LYS A 36 -15.77 0.83 -10.86
CA LYS A 36 -14.68 1.31 -11.72
C LYS A 36 -13.46 0.42 -11.63
N LEU A 37 -13.15 -0.08 -10.43
CA LEU A 37 -12.06 -1.02 -10.22
C LEU A 37 -12.38 -2.40 -10.78
N GLU A 38 -13.60 -2.90 -10.58
CA GLU A 38 -14.05 -4.18 -11.15
C GLU A 38 -13.90 -4.17 -12.67
N ARG A 39 -14.33 -3.08 -13.32
CA ARG A 39 -14.14 -2.90 -14.76
C ARG A 39 -12.66 -2.91 -15.16
N GLN A 40 -11.79 -2.18 -14.45
CA GLN A 40 -10.37 -2.14 -14.77
C GLN A 40 -9.69 -3.51 -14.66
N PHE A 41 -10.01 -4.31 -13.63
CA PHE A 41 -9.46 -5.66 -13.48
C PHE A 41 -10.08 -6.62 -14.51
N GLY A 42 -11.37 -6.50 -14.80
CA GLY A 42 -12.07 -7.30 -15.81
C GLY A 42 -11.53 -7.08 -17.23
N GLU A 43 -11.25 -5.84 -17.62
CA GLU A 43 -10.61 -5.49 -18.90
C GLU A 43 -9.21 -6.12 -19.06
N LEU A 44 -8.54 -6.40 -17.94
CA LEU A 44 -7.22 -7.05 -17.90
C LEU A 44 -7.31 -8.58 -17.76
N GLY A 45 -8.52 -9.14 -17.72
CA GLY A 45 -8.75 -10.58 -17.51
C GLY A 45 -8.27 -11.06 -16.14
N ARG A 46 -8.30 -10.19 -15.12
CA ARG A 46 -7.81 -10.49 -13.77
C ARG A 46 -8.99 -10.67 -12.81
N GLU A 47 -8.92 -11.72 -12.00
CA GLU A 47 -9.90 -11.93 -10.92
C GLU A 47 -9.61 -10.95 -9.77
N ALA A 48 -10.57 -10.09 -9.47
CA ALA A 48 -10.50 -9.17 -8.35
C ALA A 48 -11.80 -9.19 -7.55
N VAL A 49 -11.69 -9.16 -6.23
CA VAL A 49 -12.82 -8.96 -5.32
C VAL A 49 -12.65 -7.59 -4.69
N ILE A 50 -13.65 -6.71 -4.82
CA ILE A 50 -13.59 -5.35 -4.28
C ILE A 50 -14.67 -5.19 -3.20
N THR A 51 -14.28 -4.65 -2.05
CA THR A 51 -15.17 -4.46 -0.90
C THR A 51 -14.92 -3.12 -0.21
N ASP A 52 -16.02 -2.51 0.24
CA ASP A 52 -16.07 -1.20 0.87
C ASP A 52 -16.02 -1.25 2.41
N SER A 53 -16.54 -2.33 3.00
CA SER A 53 -16.97 -2.40 4.40
C SER A 53 -16.18 -3.41 5.25
N GLY A 54 -15.18 -4.06 4.69
CA GLY A 54 -14.25 -4.93 5.41
C GLY A 54 -14.12 -6.32 4.78
N VAL A 55 -13.38 -7.20 5.43
CA VAL A 55 -12.94 -8.46 4.79
C VAL A 55 -13.97 -9.60 4.94
N GLY A 56 -14.93 -9.46 5.87
CA GLY A 56 -15.79 -10.53 6.38
C GLY A 56 -16.71 -11.28 5.40
N GLY A 57 -16.93 -10.77 4.19
CA GLY A 57 -17.66 -11.49 3.13
C GLY A 57 -16.78 -11.94 1.94
N ALA A 58 -15.66 -11.26 1.73
CA ALA A 58 -14.78 -11.47 0.58
C ALA A 58 -13.73 -12.57 0.81
N THR A 59 -13.39 -12.85 2.08
CA THR A 59 -12.34 -13.82 2.44
C THR A 59 -12.82 -15.18 2.84
N THR A 60 -14.10 -15.48 2.66
CA THR A 60 -14.67 -16.78 3.02
C THR A 60 -15.29 -17.39 1.78
N LEU A 61 -14.75 -18.52 1.33
CA LEU A 61 -15.34 -19.32 0.27
C LEU A 61 -16.70 -19.87 0.74
N PRO A 62 -17.61 -20.27 -0.19
CA PRO A 62 -18.91 -20.84 0.14
C PRO A 62 -18.86 -22.05 1.10
N GLN A 63 -17.70 -22.71 1.19
CA GLN A 63 -17.44 -23.86 2.05
C GLN A 63 -16.84 -23.52 3.42
N GLY A 64 -16.69 -22.23 3.75
CA GLY A 64 -16.10 -21.79 5.03
C GLY A 64 -14.57 -21.76 5.05
N GLU A 65 -13.90 -22.11 3.94
CA GLU A 65 -12.45 -21.98 3.79
C GLU A 65 -12.03 -20.53 3.51
N PRO A 66 -10.87 -20.08 4.01
CA PRO A 66 -10.35 -18.76 3.68
C PRO A 66 -10.04 -18.68 2.19
N ALA A 67 -10.66 -17.73 1.48
CA ALA A 67 -10.33 -17.46 0.10
C ALA A 67 -8.88 -16.97 0.01
N HIS A 68 -8.09 -17.59 -0.86
CA HIS A 68 -6.69 -17.21 -1.05
C HIS A 68 -6.55 -16.16 -2.15
N PHE A 69 -5.78 -15.13 -1.86
CA PHE A 69 -5.45 -14.01 -2.72
C PHE A 69 -3.93 -13.89 -2.83
N GLU A 70 -3.44 -13.57 -4.02
CA GLU A 70 -2.01 -13.33 -4.19
C GLU A 70 -1.65 -11.96 -3.61
N VAL A 71 -2.49 -10.96 -3.89
CA VAL A 71 -2.28 -9.59 -3.47
C VAL A 71 -3.59 -9.01 -2.94
N ALA A 72 -3.54 -8.54 -1.70
CA ALA A 72 -4.56 -7.65 -1.16
C ALA A 72 -4.09 -6.20 -1.23
N VAL A 73 -4.98 -5.28 -1.56
CA VAL A 73 -4.75 -3.84 -1.50
C VAL A 73 -5.73 -3.25 -0.50
N TRP A 74 -5.21 -2.52 0.46
CA TRP A 74 -6.03 -1.88 1.47
C TRP A 74 -5.80 -0.37 1.48
N PHE A 75 -6.86 0.35 1.12
CA PHE A 75 -6.95 1.79 1.25
C PHE A 75 -7.37 2.12 2.68
N TYR A 76 -6.39 2.47 3.53
CA TYR A 76 -6.64 2.68 4.95
C TYR A 76 -7.14 4.10 5.24
N SER A 77 -8.05 4.23 6.20
CA SER A 77 -8.61 5.53 6.61
C SER A 77 -7.67 6.32 7.52
N ALA A 78 -7.93 7.63 7.61
CA ALA A 78 -7.27 8.51 8.57
C ALA A 78 -7.56 8.11 10.03
N GLU A 79 -8.76 7.60 10.29
CA GLU A 79 -9.20 7.14 11.60
C GLU A 79 -8.80 5.68 11.84
N GLU A 80 -8.57 5.37 13.11
CA GLU A 80 -8.36 4.01 13.62
C GLU A 80 -9.73 3.31 13.68
N GLY A 81 -9.92 2.31 12.80
CA GLY A 81 -11.15 1.53 12.73
C GLY A 81 -10.93 0.14 13.33
N ASP A 82 -11.49 -0.88 12.67
CA ASP A 82 -11.28 -2.29 13.03
C ASP A 82 -9.96 -2.83 12.44
N ASP A 83 -8.87 -2.07 12.59
CA ASP A 83 -7.58 -2.32 11.96
C ASP A 83 -7.01 -3.68 12.35
N ASP A 84 -7.15 -4.05 13.63
CA ASP A 84 -6.67 -5.32 14.19
C ASP A 84 -7.34 -6.52 13.52
N ARG A 85 -8.65 -6.44 13.31
CA ARG A 85 -9.40 -7.48 12.61
C ARG A 85 -9.01 -7.54 11.14
N ILE A 86 -8.94 -6.40 10.45
CA ILE A 86 -8.59 -6.36 9.02
C ILE A 86 -7.19 -6.91 8.82
N CYS A 87 -6.21 -6.52 9.64
CA CYS A 87 -4.85 -7.05 9.56
C CYS A 87 -4.80 -8.56 9.78
N LYS A 88 -5.56 -9.08 10.76
CA LYS A 88 -5.66 -10.52 11.03
C LYS A 88 -6.27 -11.26 9.84
N GLU A 89 -7.37 -10.77 9.28
CA GLU A 89 -8.04 -11.38 8.12
C GLU A 89 -7.12 -11.36 6.89
N LEU A 90 -6.52 -10.21 6.59
CA LEU A 90 -5.56 -10.05 5.48
C LEU A 90 -4.34 -10.95 5.63
N SER A 91 -3.82 -11.13 6.85
CA SER A 91 -2.65 -11.99 7.09
C SER A 91 -2.87 -13.47 6.80
N ARG A 92 -4.14 -13.89 6.77
CA ARG A 92 -4.56 -15.28 6.54
C ARG A 92 -4.92 -15.56 5.10
N CYS A 93 -5.41 -14.55 4.38
CA CYS A 93 -5.99 -14.71 3.05
C CYS A 93 -5.09 -14.18 1.93
N ALA A 94 -4.05 -13.41 2.22
CA ALA A 94 -3.18 -12.81 1.21
C ALA A 94 -1.70 -13.15 1.41
N ASN A 95 -1.00 -13.45 0.30
CA ASN A 95 0.47 -13.61 0.30
C ASN A 95 1.18 -12.27 0.53
N CYS A 96 0.69 -11.24 -0.16
CA CYS A 96 1.20 -9.87 -0.10
C CYS A 96 0.07 -8.88 0.13
N ILE A 97 0.35 -7.81 0.87
CA ILE A 97 -0.62 -6.76 1.21
C ILE A 97 -0.01 -5.41 0.85
N ILE A 98 -0.70 -4.62 0.04
CA ILE A 98 -0.32 -3.26 -0.30
C ILE A 98 -1.16 -2.31 0.55
N LEU A 99 -0.50 -1.50 1.38
CA LEU A 99 -1.17 -0.42 2.09
C LEU A 99 -1.11 0.85 1.25
N VAL A 100 -2.26 1.44 0.99
CA VAL A 100 -2.40 2.70 0.25
C VAL A 100 -3.09 3.70 1.16
N PRO A 101 -2.55 4.93 1.34
CA PRO A 101 -3.26 5.95 2.11
C PRO A 101 -4.60 6.30 1.46
N GLY A 102 -5.69 6.20 2.21
CA GLY A 102 -6.96 6.79 1.84
C GLY A 102 -6.95 8.31 2.04
N ALA A 103 -8.02 8.98 1.62
CA ALA A 103 -8.12 10.44 1.76
C ALA A 103 -7.98 10.88 3.22
N GLY A 104 -7.19 11.92 3.45
CA GLY A 104 -6.90 12.46 4.78
C GLY A 104 -5.99 11.59 5.66
N ALA A 105 -5.55 10.41 5.19
CA ALA A 105 -4.75 9.51 6.00
C ALA A 105 -3.28 9.95 6.07
N SER A 106 -2.80 10.28 7.28
CA SER A 106 -1.39 10.64 7.49
C SER A 106 -0.48 9.42 7.36
N ILE A 107 0.42 9.46 6.37
CA ILE A 107 1.43 8.41 6.14
C ILE A 107 2.37 8.28 7.34
N ALA A 108 2.76 9.39 7.98
CA ALA A 108 3.71 9.35 9.09
C ALA A 108 3.15 8.59 10.30
N ASN A 109 1.87 8.82 10.62
CA ASN A 109 1.26 8.29 11.83
C ASN A 109 0.59 6.93 11.57
N ARG A 110 -0.40 6.89 10.66
CA ARG A 110 -1.27 5.71 10.46
C ARG A 110 -0.50 4.52 9.89
N ARG A 111 0.41 4.74 8.95
CA ARG A 111 1.23 3.65 8.39
C ARG A 111 2.04 2.94 9.46
N SER A 112 2.64 3.68 10.40
CA SER A 112 3.44 3.09 11.48
C SER A 112 2.60 2.19 12.40
N GLN A 113 1.36 2.60 12.69
CA GLN A 113 0.42 1.82 13.49
C GLN A 113 0.03 0.53 12.76
N LEU A 114 -0.31 0.62 11.48
CA LEU A 114 -0.67 -0.55 10.65
C LEU A 114 0.50 -1.52 10.50
N VAL A 115 1.72 -1.02 10.27
CA VAL A 115 2.93 -1.85 10.23
C VAL A 115 3.14 -2.58 11.55
N ARG A 116 2.94 -1.93 12.70
CA ARG A 116 2.99 -2.57 14.02
C ARG A 116 1.91 -3.65 14.17
N CYS A 117 0.73 -3.41 13.62
CA CYS A 117 -0.36 -4.37 13.63
C CYS A 117 0.00 -5.64 12.84
N PHE A 118 0.50 -5.50 11.61
CA PHE A 118 0.93 -6.62 10.75
C PHE A 118 2.13 -7.39 11.31
N ARG A 119 3.05 -6.71 12.01
CA ARG A 119 4.20 -7.36 12.64
C ARG A 119 3.79 -8.51 13.58
N ARG A 120 2.65 -8.40 14.26
CA ARG A 120 2.13 -9.47 15.14
C ARG A 120 1.81 -10.76 14.39
N PHE A 121 1.64 -10.68 13.07
CA PHE A 121 1.35 -11.82 12.18
C PHE A 121 2.57 -12.24 11.33
N GLY A 122 3.78 -11.75 11.65
CA GLY A 122 5.01 -12.09 10.90
C GLY A 122 5.11 -11.42 9.53
N LEU A 123 4.32 -10.38 9.31
CA LEU A 123 4.30 -9.59 8.08
C LEU A 123 5.08 -8.30 8.29
N LEU A 124 6.02 -8.02 7.40
CA LEU A 124 6.93 -6.88 7.51
C LEU A 124 6.89 -6.02 6.25
N PRO A 125 7.20 -4.71 6.36
CA PRO A 125 7.28 -3.83 5.23
C PRO A 125 8.49 -4.14 4.33
N ASP A 126 8.23 -4.29 3.04
CA ASP A 126 9.24 -4.36 2.00
C ASP A 126 9.44 -2.96 1.39
N TYR A 127 10.52 -2.31 1.82
CA TYR A 127 10.92 -0.99 1.34
C TYR A 127 11.69 -1.01 0.01
N GLU A 128 12.06 -2.18 -0.49
CA GLU A 128 12.75 -2.31 -1.79
C GLU A 128 11.75 -2.32 -2.94
N CYS A 129 10.52 -2.77 -2.67
CA CYS A 129 9.44 -2.80 -3.63
C CYS A 129 8.91 -1.40 -3.98
N ASP A 130 9.36 -0.82 -5.11
CA ASP A 130 8.98 0.54 -5.54
C ASP A 130 7.51 0.66 -6.01
N LEU A 131 6.62 1.14 -5.14
CA LEU A 131 5.20 1.36 -5.44
C LEU A 131 4.87 2.81 -5.80
N SER A 132 5.86 3.66 -6.06
CA SER A 132 5.66 5.09 -6.37
C SER A 132 4.73 5.35 -7.56
N LYS A 133 4.69 4.44 -8.53
CA LYS A 133 3.78 4.52 -9.68
C LYS A 133 2.32 4.31 -9.30
N LEU A 134 2.05 3.61 -8.20
CA LEU A 134 0.71 3.37 -7.67
C LEU A 134 0.28 4.59 -6.84
N ASP A 135 1.00 4.82 -5.75
CA ASP A 135 0.84 5.94 -4.84
C ASP A 135 2.18 6.18 -4.11
N PRO A 136 2.63 7.43 -3.95
CA PRO A 136 3.92 7.71 -3.29
C PRO A 136 3.97 7.29 -1.81
N GLY A 137 2.82 7.17 -1.15
CA GLY A 137 2.68 6.67 0.22
C GLY A 137 2.49 5.16 0.32
N ALA A 138 2.31 4.46 -0.79
CA ALA A 138 2.05 3.02 -0.79
C ALA A 138 3.27 2.22 -0.31
N ILE A 139 3.00 1.15 0.43
CA ILE A 139 4.02 0.21 0.90
C ILE A 139 3.55 -1.23 0.78
N LEU A 140 4.46 -2.11 0.38
CA LEU A 140 4.24 -3.54 0.35
C LEU A 140 4.52 -4.12 1.74
N ILE A 141 3.62 -4.95 2.22
CA ILE A 141 3.74 -5.76 3.42
C ILE A 141 3.71 -7.23 2.98
N ARG A 142 4.73 -8.01 3.33
CA ARG A 142 4.78 -9.44 2.97
C ARG A 142 5.45 -10.26 4.06
N ARG A 143 5.29 -11.58 3.97
CA ARG A 143 6.02 -12.50 4.85
C ARG A 143 7.48 -12.46 4.43
N GLN A 144 8.33 -11.91 5.29
CA GLN A 144 9.76 -12.01 5.11
C GLN A 144 10.22 -13.28 5.84
N PRO A 145 11.14 -14.07 5.24
CA PRO A 145 11.86 -15.09 6.01
C PRO A 145 12.45 -14.37 7.21
N SER A 146 12.42 -14.97 8.40
CA SER A 146 12.85 -14.34 9.65
C SER A 146 14.23 -13.70 9.50
N GLU A 147 14.25 -12.40 9.20
CA GLU A 147 15.46 -11.63 8.97
C GLU A 147 16.09 -11.39 10.35
N THR A 148 17.30 -11.91 10.53
CA THR A 148 18.07 -11.69 11.76
C THR A 148 18.54 -10.23 11.78
N GLY A 149 18.94 -9.74 12.96
CA GLY A 149 19.49 -8.38 13.08
C GLY A 149 20.66 -8.10 12.13
N GLU A 150 21.39 -9.14 11.72
CA GLU A 150 22.51 -9.08 10.79
C GLU A 150 22.11 -8.70 9.35
N THR A 151 20.89 -9.05 8.91
CA THR A 151 20.38 -8.64 7.58
C THR A 151 19.64 -7.31 7.63
N LEU A 152 19.04 -6.96 8.78
CA LEU A 152 18.28 -5.72 8.96
C LEU A 152 19.15 -4.47 9.02
N ILE A 153 20.31 -4.54 9.69
CA ILE A 153 21.20 -3.36 9.83
C ILE A 153 21.65 -2.83 8.45
N PRO A 154 22.20 -3.66 7.54
CA PRO A 154 22.59 -3.19 6.21
C PRO A 154 21.44 -2.63 5.39
N ALA A 155 20.24 -3.24 5.48
CA ALA A 155 19.06 -2.78 4.75
C ALA A 155 18.60 -1.39 5.23
N VAL A 156 18.60 -1.18 6.56
CA VAL A 156 18.28 0.10 7.18
C VAL A 156 19.30 1.17 6.80
N GLU A 157 20.60 0.90 6.95
CA GLU A 157 21.67 1.83 6.55
C GLU A 157 21.59 2.20 5.06
N THR A 158 21.31 1.22 4.20
CA THR A 158 21.11 1.46 2.76
C THR A 158 19.87 2.30 2.48
N ALA A 159 18.78 2.10 3.22
CA ALA A 159 17.58 2.94 3.12
C ALA A 159 17.86 4.39 3.57
N PHE A 160 18.57 4.57 4.69
CA PHE A 160 18.99 5.89 5.15
C PHE A 160 19.91 6.58 4.15
N ALA A 161 20.96 5.91 3.65
CA ALA A 161 21.87 6.47 2.65
C ALA A 161 21.12 6.95 1.38
N ARG A 162 20.14 6.17 0.91
CA ARG A 162 19.26 6.56 -0.21
C ARG A 162 18.44 7.81 0.11
N LEU A 163 17.86 7.89 1.31
CA LEU A 163 17.10 9.05 1.75
C LEU A 163 17.98 10.31 1.82
N THR A 164 19.16 10.21 2.44
CA THR A 164 20.10 11.33 2.57
C THR A 164 20.51 11.84 1.19
N THR A 165 20.81 10.93 0.26
CA THR A 165 21.16 11.29 -1.12
C THR A 165 20.05 12.06 -1.83
N ARG A 166 18.78 11.61 -1.69
CA ARG A 166 17.62 12.29 -2.28
C ARG A 166 17.42 13.69 -1.67
N LEU A 167 17.56 13.82 -0.35
CA LEU A 167 17.45 15.10 0.35
C LEU A 167 18.53 16.08 -0.11
N SER A 168 19.79 15.66 -0.18
CA SER A 168 20.89 16.50 -0.66
C SER A 168 20.68 16.93 -2.12
N SER A 169 20.16 16.05 -2.97
CA SER A 169 19.81 16.40 -4.35
C SER A 169 18.71 17.46 -4.42
N LEU A 170 17.68 17.35 -3.57
CA LEU A 170 16.58 18.32 -3.49
C LEU A 170 17.07 19.67 -2.97
N GLU A 171 17.89 19.68 -1.92
CA GLU A 171 18.49 20.90 -1.36
C GLU A 171 19.31 21.64 -2.43
N ARG A 172 20.12 20.91 -3.21
CA ARG A 172 20.92 21.49 -4.29
C ARG A 172 20.04 22.08 -5.40
N MET A 173 18.97 21.38 -5.78
CA MET A 173 18.03 21.86 -6.79
C MET A 173 17.32 23.14 -6.32
N LEU A 174 16.87 23.18 -5.07
CA LEU A 174 16.23 24.35 -4.47
C LEU A 174 17.18 25.55 -4.43
N ARG A 175 18.43 25.38 -3.98
CA ARG A 175 19.43 26.46 -4.01
C ARG A 175 19.64 27.01 -5.42
N THR A 176 19.73 26.12 -6.41
CA THR A 176 19.91 26.52 -7.81
C THR A 176 18.74 27.38 -8.29
N ARG A 177 17.50 26.94 -8.01
CA ARG A 177 16.29 27.69 -8.36
C ARG A 177 16.18 29.05 -7.66
N ILE A 178 16.59 29.13 -6.40
CA ILE A 178 16.61 30.39 -5.64
C ILE A 178 17.62 31.35 -6.28
N SER A 179 18.84 30.89 -6.57
CA SER A 179 19.84 31.73 -7.23
C SER A 179 19.44 32.15 -8.65
N GLU A 180 18.74 31.31 -9.41
CA GLU A 180 18.18 31.68 -10.72
C GLU A 180 17.11 32.78 -10.59
N LEU A 181 16.25 32.71 -9.57
CA LEU A 181 15.24 33.72 -9.29
C LEU A 181 15.88 35.05 -8.84
N GLU A 182 16.85 35.00 -7.92
CA GLU A 182 17.59 36.18 -7.46
C GLU A 182 18.39 36.87 -8.57
N ALA A 183 18.81 36.13 -9.61
CA ALA A 183 19.51 36.69 -10.76
C ALA A 183 18.56 37.25 -11.84
N ALA A 184 17.25 37.00 -11.72
CA ALA A 184 16.23 37.48 -12.63
C ALA A 184 15.50 38.75 -12.14
N ASP A 185 15.68 39.11 -10.86
CA ASP A 185 15.30 40.39 -10.25
C ASP A 185 16.42 41.43 -10.37
#